data_AF-A0A0M1I0T2-F1
#
_entry.id   AF-A0A0M1I0T2-F1
#
_cell.length_a   1.000
_cell.length_b   1.000
_cell.length_c   1.000
_cell.angle_alpha   90.00
_cell.angle_beta   90.00
_cell.angle_gamma   90.00
#
_symmetry.space_group_name_H-M   'P 1'
#
loop_
_entity.id
_entity.type
_entity.pdbx_description
1 polymer ?
#
loop_
_entity_poly.entity_id
_entity_poly.type
_entity_poly.pdbx_seq_one_letter_code
_entity_poly.pdbx_strand_id
1 'polypeptide(L)'
;MGLFNTSHLNYNLDRTKKNLPEPSLKQMALAAWDILTQNKNGFFPMVEGGRIDHALHDTNAKRALHDTIASNEALDATIKKLRQSDSGLKKTLIVITADHDHTLILNGYAKRTGKYVQGQETSVLGLVKNGFVAQIFKNKISHTYSYLSDNLSMRAT
;
A
#
# COMPACT_ATOMS: atom_id res chain seq x y z
N MET A 1 -3.31 7.93 22.27
CA MET A 1 -2.34 6.83 22.07
C MET A 1 -3.13 5.57 21.74
N GLY A 2 -2.73 4.79 20.73
CA GLY A 2 -3.38 3.54 20.35
C GLY A 2 -2.37 2.41 20.25
N LEU A 3 -2.47 1.43 21.14
CA LEU A 3 -1.67 0.20 21.16
C LEU A 3 -2.65 -0.97 21.06
N PHE A 4 -2.59 -1.74 19.98
CA PHE A 4 -3.62 -2.76 19.67
C PHE A 4 -3.11 -4.19 19.82
N ASN A 5 -1.82 -4.38 20.14
CA ASN A 5 -1.25 -5.68 20.45
C ASN A 5 -0.07 -5.51 21.43
N THR A 6 0.33 -6.59 22.10
CA THR A 6 1.45 -6.65 23.05
C THR A 6 2.82 -6.52 22.37
N SER A 7 2.89 -6.86 21.08
CA SER A 7 4.06 -6.75 20.22
C SER A 7 3.61 -6.19 18.87
N HIS A 8 3.93 -6.84 17.75
CA HIS A 8 3.46 -6.45 16.43
C HIS A 8 1.97 -6.75 16.23
N LEU A 9 1.31 -5.95 15.40
CA LEU A 9 -0.02 -6.30 14.89
C LEU A 9 0.04 -7.59 14.08
N ASN A 10 -1.09 -8.28 14.00
CA ASN A 10 -1.20 -9.46 13.15
C ASN A 10 -1.01 -9.06 11.68
N TYR A 11 -0.48 -10.00 10.88
CA TYR A 11 -0.47 -9.88 9.42
C TYR A 11 -1.87 -9.56 8.91
N ASN A 12 -2.02 -8.65 7.93
CA ASN A 12 -3.34 -8.21 7.47
C ASN A 12 -4.21 -9.38 6.97
N LEU A 13 -3.59 -10.39 6.37
CA LEU A 13 -4.26 -11.62 5.96
C LEU A 13 -4.85 -12.39 7.15
N ASP A 14 -4.12 -12.50 8.26
CA ASP A 14 -4.54 -13.26 9.44
C ASP A 14 -5.61 -12.49 10.22
N ARG A 15 -5.41 -11.17 10.38
CA ARG A 15 -6.38 -10.24 10.98
C ARG A 15 -7.75 -10.33 10.31
N THR A 16 -7.78 -10.31 8.98
CA THR A 16 -9.04 -10.40 8.21
C THR A 16 -9.66 -11.78 8.25
N LYS A 17 -8.88 -12.86 8.08
CA LYS A 17 -9.40 -14.23 8.09
C LYS A 17 -9.95 -14.67 9.45
N LYS A 18 -9.29 -14.27 10.53
CA LYS A 18 -9.67 -14.63 11.90
C LYS A 18 -10.57 -13.59 12.56
N ASN A 19 -10.95 -12.53 11.83
CA ASN A 19 -11.76 -11.42 12.31
C ASN A 19 -11.26 -10.85 13.65
N LEU A 20 -9.94 -10.61 13.73
CA LEU A 20 -9.30 -10.14 14.96
C LEU A 20 -9.66 -8.67 15.22
N PRO A 21 -9.79 -8.24 16.49
CA PRO A 21 -10.21 -6.90 16.87
C PRO A 21 -9.10 -5.84 16.73
N GLU A 22 -8.29 -5.92 15.68
CA GLU A 22 -7.24 -4.94 15.36
C GLU A 22 -7.66 -4.03 14.20
N PRO A 23 -7.37 -2.72 14.28
CA PRO A 23 -7.59 -1.82 13.16
C PRO A 23 -6.65 -2.19 12.00
N SER A 24 -7.12 -1.96 10.77
CA SER A 24 -6.24 -2.01 9.59
C SER A 24 -5.29 -0.81 9.57
N LEU A 25 -4.19 -0.92 8.83
CA LEU A 25 -3.27 0.19 8.59
C LEU A 25 -4.00 1.42 8.00
N LYS A 26 -4.95 1.18 7.09
CA LYS A 26 -5.84 2.20 6.56
C LYS A 26 -6.65 2.91 7.65
N GLN A 27 -7.25 2.15 8.57
CA GLN A 27 -8.05 2.74 9.66
C GLN A 27 -7.18 3.58 10.60
N MET A 28 -5.99 3.10 10.94
CA MET A 28 -5.04 3.84 11.77
C MET A 28 -4.57 5.13 11.09
N ALA A 29 -4.24 5.08 9.79
CA ALA A 29 -3.85 6.25 9.02
C ALA A 29 -4.96 7.30 8.99
N LEU A 30 -6.20 6.91 8.68
CA LEU A 30 -7.34 7.83 8.67
C LEU A 30 -7.62 8.44 10.06
N ALA A 31 -7.53 7.65 11.13
CA ALA A 31 -7.68 8.17 12.48
C ALA A 31 -6.58 9.18 12.85
N ALA A 32 -5.33 8.95 12.43
CA ALA A 32 -4.25 9.92 12.59
C ALA A 32 -4.54 11.22 11.82
N TRP A 33 -5.06 11.11 10.59
CA TRP A 33 -5.45 12.27 9.79
C TRP A 33 -6.54 13.12 10.44
N ASP A 34 -7.55 12.50 11.06
CA ASP A 34 -8.63 13.22 11.75
C ASP A 34 -8.12 14.06 12.95
N ILE A 35 -6.98 13.70 13.52
CA ILE A 35 -6.33 14.45 14.60
C ILE A 35 -5.36 15.50 14.02
N LEU A 36 -4.45 15.09 13.14
CA LEU A 36 -3.37 15.94 12.64
C LEU A 36 -3.88 17.15 11.84
N THR A 37 -4.94 16.98 11.06
CA THR A 37 -5.53 18.04 10.22
C THR A 37 -6.14 19.19 11.01
N GLN A 38 -6.29 19.05 12.33
CA GLN A 38 -6.74 20.12 13.21
C GLN A 38 -5.64 21.19 13.41
N ASN A 39 -4.36 20.81 13.31
CA ASN A 39 -3.25 21.74 13.42
C ASN A 39 -3.05 22.54 12.12
N LYS A 40 -3.13 23.88 12.21
CA LYS A 40 -2.97 24.79 11.06
C LYS A 40 -1.51 25.07 10.69
N ASN A 41 -0.56 24.73 11.56
CA ASN A 41 0.87 24.95 11.32
C ASN A 41 1.54 23.80 10.53
N GLY A 42 0.78 22.77 10.15
CA GLY A 42 1.30 21.58 9.47
C GLY A 42 1.62 20.42 10.41
N PHE A 43 2.07 19.32 9.83
CA PHE A 43 2.33 18.04 10.50
C PHE A 43 3.30 17.18 9.68
N PHE A 44 3.84 16.14 10.30
CA PHE A 44 4.68 15.13 9.64
C PHE A 44 4.29 13.71 10.12
N PRO A 45 3.30 13.06 9.49
CA PRO A 45 2.96 11.68 9.77
C PRO A 45 3.86 10.71 9.04
N MET A 46 4.17 9.59 9.71
CA MET A 46 4.75 8.40 9.11
C MET A 46 3.75 7.26 9.22
N VAL A 47 3.54 6.54 8.11
CA VAL A 47 2.68 5.35 8.03
C VAL A 47 3.53 4.22 7.48
N GLU A 48 3.66 3.12 8.22
CA GLU A 48 4.59 2.05 7.92
C GLU A 48 3.88 0.72 7.70
N GLY A 49 4.22 0.04 6.60
CA GLY A 49 3.80 -1.32 6.30
C GLY A 49 4.73 -2.38 6.89
N GLY A 50 5.20 -2.24 8.13
CA GLY A 50 6.32 -3.01 8.69
C GLY A 50 6.12 -4.53 8.80
N ARG A 51 4.92 -5.07 8.56
CA ARG A 51 4.71 -6.53 8.47
C ARG A 51 5.13 -7.12 7.12
N ILE A 52 5.40 -6.29 6.11
CA ILE A 52 5.96 -6.73 4.81
C ILE A 52 7.35 -7.34 5.03
N ASP A 53 8.23 -6.61 5.73
CA ASP A 53 9.58 -7.05 6.10
C ASP A 53 9.58 -8.38 6.85
N HIS A 54 8.81 -8.47 7.95
CA HIS A 54 8.68 -9.69 8.74
C HIS A 54 8.23 -10.90 7.90
N ALA A 55 7.25 -10.69 7.00
CA ALA A 55 6.80 -11.77 6.14
C ALA A 55 7.87 -12.20 5.12
N LEU A 56 8.71 -11.28 4.64
CA LEU A 56 9.81 -11.58 3.72
C LEU A 56 10.97 -12.28 4.44
N HIS A 57 11.27 -11.93 5.69
CA HIS A 57 12.18 -12.70 6.55
C HIS A 57 11.70 -14.14 6.77
N ASP A 58 10.39 -14.34 6.94
CA ASP A 58 9.77 -15.66 7.05
C ASP A 58 9.70 -16.43 5.71
N THR A 59 10.21 -15.86 4.60
CA THR A 59 10.04 -16.38 3.22
C THR A 59 8.57 -16.57 2.82
N ASN A 60 7.67 -15.83 3.47
CA ASN A 60 6.22 -15.92 3.31
C ASN A 60 5.71 -14.83 2.34
N ALA A 61 5.94 -15.06 1.05
CA ALA A 61 5.45 -14.17 -0.02
C ALA A 61 3.94 -13.91 0.05
N LYS A 62 3.17 -14.82 0.68
CA LYS A 62 1.74 -14.66 0.88
C LYS A 62 1.36 -13.53 1.80
N ARG A 63 1.93 -13.52 2.99
CA ARG A 63 1.67 -12.43 3.93
C ARG A 63 2.29 -11.13 3.43
N ALA A 64 3.51 -11.19 2.89
CA ALA A 64 4.20 -10.01 2.36
C ALA A 64 3.33 -9.25 1.35
N LEU A 65 2.83 -9.93 0.31
CA LEU A 65 1.99 -9.29 -0.72
C LEU A 65 0.64 -8.80 -0.18
N HIS A 66 0.03 -9.50 0.80
CA HIS A 66 -1.21 -9.06 1.43
C HIS A 66 -1.02 -7.84 2.34
N ASP A 67 0.14 -7.69 2.98
CA ASP A 67 0.48 -6.51 3.77
C ASP A 67 0.93 -5.35 2.87
N THR A 68 1.59 -5.60 1.72
CA THR A 68 1.84 -4.58 0.68
C THR A 68 0.52 -3.97 0.18
N ILE A 69 -0.49 -4.80 -0.04
CA ILE A 69 -1.85 -4.32 -0.35
C ILE A 69 -2.42 -3.47 0.76
N ALA A 70 -2.26 -3.86 2.03
CA ALA A 70 -2.77 -3.09 3.16
C ALA A 70 -2.13 -1.70 3.22
N SER A 71 -0.84 -1.61 2.89
CA SER A 71 -0.10 -0.35 2.75
C SER A 71 -0.64 0.50 1.59
N ASN A 72 -0.87 -0.11 0.42
CA ASN A 72 -1.48 0.58 -0.72
C ASN A 72 -2.91 1.08 -0.42
N GLU A 73 -3.75 0.25 0.21
CA GLU A 73 -5.10 0.65 0.64
C GLU A 73 -5.07 1.83 1.63
N ALA A 74 -4.04 1.92 2.48
CA ALA A 74 -3.84 3.04 3.41
C ALA A 74 -3.37 4.32 2.69
N LEU A 75 -2.47 4.19 1.72
CA LEU A 75 -2.04 5.28 0.84
C LEU A 75 -3.22 5.84 0.03
N ASP A 76 -4.01 4.98 -0.60
CA ASP A 76 -5.19 5.37 -1.38
C ASP A 76 -6.19 6.15 -0.54
N ALA A 77 -6.44 5.66 0.68
CA ALA A 77 -7.35 6.32 1.61
C ALA A 77 -6.79 7.68 2.07
N THR A 78 -5.48 7.74 2.32
CA THR A 78 -4.78 8.98 2.69
C THR A 78 -4.90 10.02 1.59
N ILE A 79 -4.60 9.68 0.34
CA ILE A 79 -4.67 10.60 -0.79
C ILE A 79 -6.11 11.08 -1.01
N LYS A 80 -7.09 10.17 -0.93
CA LYS A 80 -8.51 10.54 -1.01
C LYS A 80 -8.92 11.52 0.09
N LYS A 81 -8.48 11.29 1.34
CA LYS A 81 -8.74 12.18 2.47
C LYS A 81 -8.10 13.55 2.28
N LEU A 82 -6.82 13.61 1.90
CA LEU A 82 -6.09 14.87 1.70
C LEU A 82 -6.67 15.72 0.57
N ARG A 83 -7.11 15.09 -0.53
CA ARG A 83 -7.77 15.78 -1.65
C ARG A 83 -9.08 16.48 -1.28
N GLN A 84 -9.71 16.12 -0.17
CA GLN A 84 -10.90 16.82 0.32
C GLN A 84 -10.56 18.25 0.80
N SER A 85 -9.37 18.46 1.35
CA SER A 85 -8.90 19.76 1.85
C SER A 85 -7.88 20.44 0.92
N ASP A 86 -7.18 19.67 0.09
CA ASP A 86 -6.15 20.13 -0.84
C ASP A 86 -6.27 19.33 -2.15
N SER A 87 -7.26 19.69 -2.96
CA SER A 87 -7.69 18.91 -4.14
C SER A 87 -6.59 18.61 -5.14
N GLY A 88 -5.59 19.50 -5.23
CA GLY A 88 -4.41 19.35 -6.08
C GLY A 88 -3.15 18.90 -5.34
N LEU A 89 -3.23 18.58 -4.04
CA LEU A 89 -2.09 18.27 -3.16
C LEU A 89 -0.98 19.34 -3.22
N LYS A 90 -1.33 20.61 -3.41
CA LYS A 90 -0.36 21.70 -3.61
C LYS A 90 0.41 22.07 -2.34
N LYS A 91 -0.12 21.70 -1.18
CA LYS A 91 0.45 21.99 0.15
C LYS A 91 0.96 20.72 0.85
N THR A 92 0.87 19.57 0.18
CA THR A 92 1.17 18.27 0.78
C THR A 92 2.17 17.50 -0.08
N LEU A 93 3.35 17.22 0.46
CA LEU A 93 4.30 16.29 -0.13
C LEU A 93 4.02 14.88 0.39
N ILE A 94 3.87 13.93 -0.52
CA ILE A 94 3.70 12.51 -0.20
C ILE A 94 4.94 11.78 -0.73
N VAL A 95 5.65 11.10 0.16
CA VAL A 95 6.81 10.26 -0.18
C VAL A 95 6.45 8.83 0.16
N ILE A 96 6.71 7.93 -0.78
CA ILE A 96 6.56 6.49 -0.61
C ILE A 96 7.91 5.87 -0.94
N THR A 97 8.43 5.06 -0.03
CA THR A 97 9.70 4.38 -0.21
C THR A 97 9.69 3.07 0.59
N ALA A 98 10.65 2.21 0.27
CA ALA A 98 11.12 1.17 1.17
C ALA A 98 12.39 1.66 1.88
N ASP A 99 12.68 1.09 3.04
CA ASP A 99 13.92 1.25 3.79
C ASP A 99 15.03 0.32 3.26
N HIS A 100 14.68 -0.92 2.90
CA HIS A 100 15.53 -1.86 2.17
C HIS A 100 14.70 -2.87 1.38
N ASP A 101 15.37 -3.78 0.66
CA ASP A 101 14.75 -4.88 -0.09
C ASP A 101 15.03 -6.23 0.58
N HIS A 102 14.40 -7.29 0.06
CA HIS A 102 14.63 -8.70 0.41
C HIS A 102 14.91 -9.53 -0.83
N THR A 103 15.27 -10.79 -0.65
CA THR A 103 15.64 -11.71 -1.74
C THR A 103 14.43 -12.30 -2.49
N LEU A 104 13.28 -11.62 -2.52
CA LEU A 104 12.10 -12.12 -3.23
C LEU A 104 12.31 -12.04 -4.74
N ILE A 105 12.27 -13.19 -5.41
CA ILE A 105 12.38 -13.27 -6.87
C ILE A 105 11.09 -13.84 -7.45
N LEU A 106 10.56 -13.19 -8.49
CA LEU A 106 9.39 -13.63 -9.25
C LEU A 106 9.83 -14.31 -10.55
N ASN A 107 9.88 -15.65 -10.55
CA ASN A 107 10.34 -16.47 -11.69
C ASN A 107 9.22 -16.84 -12.69
N GLY A 108 9.63 -17.42 -13.82
CA GLY A 108 8.89 -17.38 -15.09
C GLY A 108 7.81 -18.44 -15.40
N TYR A 109 7.33 -18.32 -16.65
CA TYR A 109 6.28 -19.06 -17.40
C TYR A 109 4.83 -18.99 -16.87
N ALA A 110 4.53 -18.05 -15.97
CA ALA A 110 3.14 -17.75 -15.63
C ALA A 110 2.40 -17.15 -16.85
N LYS A 111 1.29 -17.79 -17.28
CA LYS A 111 0.46 -17.27 -18.37
C LYS A 111 -0.21 -15.95 -17.95
N ARG A 112 -0.03 -14.90 -18.77
CA ARG A 112 -0.89 -13.71 -18.73
C ARG A 112 -2.28 -14.07 -19.24
N THR A 113 -3.31 -13.51 -18.62
CA THR A 113 -4.70 -13.97 -18.78
C THR A 113 -5.71 -12.85 -18.98
N GLY A 114 -5.22 -11.63 -19.23
CA GLY A 114 -6.00 -10.48 -19.66
C GLY A 114 -5.16 -9.51 -20.49
N LYS A 115 -5.82 -8.73 -21.33
CA LYS A 115 -5.21 -7.56 -21.99
C LYS A 115 -5.09 -6.43 -20.97
N TYR A 116 -4.06 -5.60 -21.09
CA TYR A 116 -4.06 -4.29 -20.45
C TYR A 116 -5.28 -3.51 -20.96
N VAL A 117 -6.08 -2.97 -20.06
CA VAL A 117 -7.21 -2.10 -20.40
C VAL A 117 -6.84 -0.70 -19.97
N GLN A 118 -6.75 0.21 -20.95
CA GLN A 118 -6.41 1.60 -20.70
C GLN A 118 -7.44 2.23 -19.74
N GLY A 119 -6.96 2.88 -18.67
CA GLY A 119 -7.81 3.41 -17.61
C GLY A 119 -8.23 2.39 -16.54
N GLN A 120 -7.82 1.12 -16.68
CA GLN A 120 -7.89 0.14 -15.60
C GLN A 120 -6.51 -0.17 -15.07
N GLU A 121 -6.40 -0.22 -13.75
CA GLU A 121 -5.14 -0.48 -13.08
C GLU A 121 -4.87 -1.97 -13.08
N THR A 122 -3.93 -2.38 -13.93
CA THR A 122 -3.53 -3.77 -14.05
C THR A 122 -2.03 -3.86 -13.84
N SER A 123 -1.60 -4.43 -12.70
CA SER A 123 -0.20 -4.84 -12.52
C SER A 123 0.05 -6.15 -13.25
N VAL A 124 1.31 -6.41 -13.63
CA VAL A 124 1.68 -7.67 -14.31
C VAL A 124 1.27 -8.91 -13.49
N LEU A 125 1.24 -8.77 -12.16
CA LEU A 125 0.84 -9.80 -11.20
C LEU A 125 -0.68 -10.02 -11.16
N GLY A 126 -1.48 -8.97 -11.34
CA GLY A 126 -2.94 -9.06 -11.47
C GLY A 126 -3.42 -9.70 -12.77
N LEU A 127 -2.55 -9.75 -13.78
CA LEU A 127 -2.85 -10.36 -15.08
C LEU A 127 -2.54 -11.86 -15.15
N VAL A 128 -1.99 -12.48 -14.10
CA VAL A 128 -1.73 -13.92 -14.05
C VAL A 128 -3.00 -14.66 -13.58
N LYS A 129 -3.37 -15.83 -14.14
CA LYS A 129 -4.52 -16.65 -13.63
C LYS A 129 -4.09 -17.69 -12.61
N ASN A 130 -2.89 -18.24 -12.76
CA ASN A 130 -2.45 -19.45 -12.07
C ASN A 130 -1.27 -19.12 -11.16
N GLY A 131 -1.53 -19.14 -9.86
CA GLY A 131 -0.55 -18.85 -8.82
C GLY A 131 -1.21 -18.14 -7.65
N PHE A 132 -0.66 -18.32 -6.46
CA PHE A 132 -1.15 -17.64 -5.27
C PHE A 132 -1.13 -16.10 -5.44
N VAL A 133 -0.16 -15.56 -6.16
CA VAL A 133 -0.04 -14.14 -6.51
C VAL A 133 -1.25 -13.63 -7.31
N ALA A 134 -1.72 -14.36 -8.32
CA ALA A 134 -2.89 -13.99 -9.11
C ALA A 134 -4.15 -13.73 -8.25
N GLN A 135 -4.35 -14.52 -7.20
CA GLN A 135 -5.54 -14.43 -6.34
C GLN A 135 -5.52 -13.18 -5.46
N ILE A 136 -4.33 -12.67 -5.13
CA ILE A 136 -4.14 -11.48 -4.31
C ILE A 136 -4.50 -10.19 -5.08
N PHE A 137 -4.08 -10.10 -6.34
CA PHE A 137 -4.12 -8.88 -7.13
C PHE A 137 -5.41 -8.67 -7.93
N LYS A 138 -6.26 -9.70 -8.06
CA LYS A 138 -7.50 -9.62 -8.86
C LYS A 138 -8.45 -8.48 -8.46
N ASN A 139 -8.36 -7.93 -7.25
CA ASN A 139 -9.32 -6.92 -6.75
C ASN A 139 -8.71 -5.78 -5.89
N LYS A 140 -7.38 -5.62 -5.80
CA LYS A 140 -6.80 -4.85 -4.67
C LYS A 140 -5.65 -3.88 -4.93
N ILE A 141 -4.91 -3.97 -6.04
CA ILE A 141 -3.86 -2.98 -6.37
C ILE A 141 -4.29 -2.21 -7.61
N SER A 142 -5.14 -1.24 -7.30
CA SER A 142 -5.57 -0.11 -8.09
C SER A 142 -4.53 1.02 -7.80
N HIS A 143 -4.45 2.12 -8.51
CA HIS A 143 -3.57 3.28 -8.29
C HIS A 143 -2.08 3.14 -8.71
N THR A 144 -1.83 3.56 -9.95
CA THR A 144 -0.52 4.12 -10.36
C THR A 144 -0.46 5.58 -9.90
N TYR A 145 0.44 5.91 -8.99
CA TYR A 145 0.68 7.27 -8.51
C TYR A 145 1.76 7.98 -9.34
N SER A 146 1.38 8.63 -10.43
CA SER A 146 2.27 9.57 -11.14
C SER A 146 2.10 10.97 -10.54
N TYR A 147 2.86 11.32 -9.50
CA TYR A 147 2.88 12.67 -8.91
C TYR A 147 4.29 13.23 -8.88
N LEU A 148 4.90 13.26 -10.07
CA LEU A 148 6.13 13.98 -10.39
C LEU A 148 5.98 14.45 -11.84
N SER A 149 5.17 15.49 -12.12
CA SER A 149 5.09 15.96 -13.52
C SER A 149 4.95 17.44 -13.75
N ASP A 150 5.02 18.30 -12.73
CA ASP A 150 4.99 19.74 -13.01
C ASP A 150 6.33 20.44 -12.76
N ASN A 151 7.37 19.77 -12.23
CA ASN A 151 8.71 20.40 -12.08
C ASN A 151 9.95 19.48 -12.06
N LEU A 152 9.85 18.17 -12.30
CA LEU A 152 11.03 17.32 -12.49
C LEU A 152 10.92 16.51 -13.77
N SER A 153 11.48 17.06 -14.84
CA SER A 153 11.91 16.31 -16.02
C SER A 153 13.03 15.35 -15.61
N MET A 154 12.72 14.08 -15.40
CA MET A 154 13.70 13.00 -15.56
C MET A 154 13.28 12.16 -16.75
N ARG A 155 13.87 12.46 -17.91
CA ARG A 155 13.94 11.54 -19.04
C ARG A 155 14.92 10.44 -18.65
N ALA A 156 14.46 9.19 -18.65
CA ALA A 156 15.34 8.04 -18.80
C ALA A 156 15.31 7.63 -20.27
N THR A 157 16.47 7.73 -20.93
CA THR A 157 16.80 7.10 -22.22
C THR A 157 16.75 5.59 -22.13
#